data_AF-A0A7W1IPQ7-F1
#
_entry.id   AF-A0A7W1IPQ7-F1
#
_cell.length_a   1.000
_cell.length_b   1.000
_cell.length_c   1.000
_cell.angle_alpha   90.00
_cell.angle_beta   90.00
_cell.angle_gamma   90.00
#
_symmetry.space_group_name_H-M   'P 1'
#
loop_
_entity.id
_entity.type
_entity.pdbx_description
1 polymer ?
#
loop_
_entity_poly.entity_id
_entity_poly.type
_entity_poly.pdbx_seq_one_letter_code
_entity_poly.pdbx_strand_id
1 'polypeptide(L)' 'MGHTQGLPHCPVKTCFMRDAEGKNHADEETEFCIKCKAHLESKGWKFQAL' A
#
# COMPACT_ATOMS: atom_id res chain seq x y z
N MET A 1 4.21 -6.30 -4.86
CA MET A 1 2.93 -7.00 -5.15
C MET A 1 1.73 -6.07 -5.35
N GLY A 2 1.72 -4.83 -4.84
CA GLY A 2 0.56 -3.95 -5.05
C GLY A 2 0.30 -3.58 -6.51
N HIS A 3 1.34 -3.25 -7.30
CA HIS A 3 1.16 -2.89 -8.72
C HIS A 3 0.59 -4.01 -9.58
N THR A 4 0.95 -5.27 -9.33
CA THR A 4 0.38 -6.42 -10.07
C THR A 4 -1.10 -6.62 -9.76
N GLN A 5 -1.60 -6.04 -8.67
CA GLN A 5 -3.01 -6.03 -8.30
C GLN A 5 -3.73 -4.75 -8.81
N GLY A 6 -3.04 -3.89 -9.56
CA GLY A 6 -3.59 -2.67 -10.15
C GLY A 6 -3.57 -1.43 -9.25
N LEU A 7 -2.81 -1.43 -8.15
CA LEU A 7 -2.65 -0.24 -7.34
C LEU A 7 -1.64 0.74 -7.98
N PRO A 8 -2.01 2.02 -8.18
CA PRO A 8 -1.06 3.07 -8.52
C PRO A 8 -0.27 3.52 -7.28
N HIS A 9 0.70 4.43 -7.48
CA HIS A 9 1.32 5.11 -6.33
C HIS A 9 0.25 5.88 -5.52
N CYS A 10 0.44 5.91 -4.21
CA CYS A 10 -0.46 6.48 -3.23
C CYS A 10 0.19 7.74 -2.61
N PRO A 11 -0.52 8.87 -2.52
CA PRO A 11 0.04 10.08 -1.90
C PRO A 11 0.19 9.97 -0.37
N VAL A 12 -0.32 8.89 0.25
CA VAL A 12 -0.20 8.66 1.69
C VAL A 12 1.21 8.17 1.99
N LYS A 13 2.01 9.01 2.65
CA LYS A 13 3.44 8.76 2.93
C LYS A 13 3.73 7.53 3.81
N THR A 14 2.74 7.07 4.58
CA THR A 14 2.87 5.84 5.38
C THR A 14 2.37 4.59 4.66
N CYS A 15 1.82 4.75 3.45
CA CYS A 15 1.30 3.65 2.66
C CYS A 15 2.44 2.90 1.96
N PHE A 16 2.42 1.58 1.96
CA PHE A 16 3.33 0.75 1.13
C PHE A 16 3.26 1.02 -0.38
N MET A 17 2.26 1.78 -0.83
CA MET A 17 2.15 2.20 -2.23
C MET A 17 2.67 3.63 -2.45
N ARG A 18 3.33 4.28 -1.48
CA ARG A 18 3.89 5.62 -1.73
C ARG A 18 4.90 5.59 -2.87
N ASP A 19 5.08 6.72 -3.52
CA ASP A 19 6.23 6.88 -4.41
C ASP A 19 7.51 6.92 -3.57
N ALA A 20 8.54 6.21 -4.03
CA ALA A 20 9.86 6.20 -3.41
C ALA A 20 10.64 7.48 -3.72
N GLU A 21 10.29 8.21 -4.78
CA GLU A 21 10.94 9.45 -5.21
C GLU A 21 12.47 9.33 -5.38
N GLY A 22 12.95 8.11 -5.69
CA GLY A 22 14.37 7.79 -5.78
C GLY A 22 15.12 7.73 -4.44
N LYS A 23 14.41 7.65 -3.31
CA LYS A 23 14.96 7.59 -1.94
C LYS A 23 14.52 6.31 -1.22
N ASN A 24 15.15 6.03 -0.08
CA ASN A 24 14.72 4.98 0.83
C ASN A 24 13.79 5.57 1.91
N HIS A 25 12.55 5.07 1.97
CA HIS A 25 11.51 5.49 2.92
C HIS A 25 10.99 4.33 3.77
N ALA A 26 11.72 3.21 3.85
CA ALA A 26 11.25 2.00 4.54
C ALA A 26 10.85 2.24 6.01
N ASP A 27 11.47 3.22 6.69
CA ASP A 27 11.16 3.57 8.08
C ASP A 27 9.88 4.41 8.23
N GLU A 28 9.35 4.97 7.14
CA GLU A 28 8.13 5.79 7.13
C GLU A 28 6.88 4.99 6.73
N GLU A 29 7.06 3.86 6.06
CA GLU A 29 5.98 3.00 5.57
C GLU A 29 5.53 2.00 6.63
N THR A 30 4.24 1.99 6.97
CA THR A 30 3.72 1.18 8.08
C THR A 30 2.76 0.09 7.61
N GLU A 31 1.88 0.40 6.67
CA GLU A 31 0.84 -0.51 6.17
C GLU A 31 0.24 -0.02 4.85
N PHE A 32 -0.59 -0.82 4.17
CA PHE A 32 -1.47 -0.26 3.15
C PHE A 32 -2.50 0.66 3.79
N CYS A 33 -2.71 1.86 3.24
CA CYS A 33 -3.79 2.74 3.70
C CYS A 33 -5.17 2.11 3.42
N ILE A 34 -6.22 2.63 4.06
CA ILE A 34 -7.60 2.10 3.96
C ILE A 34 -8.06 1.92 2.50
N LYS A 35 -7.72 2.86 1.60
CA LYS A 35 -8.09 2.76 0.18
C LYS A 35 -7.37 1.62 -0.53
N CYS A 36 -6.07 1.44 -0.28
CA CYS A 36 -5.29 0.37 -0.87
C CYS A 36 -5.69 -1.00 -0.30
N LYS A 37 -6.01 -1.07 1.00
CA LYS A 37 -6.56 -2.28 1.64
C LYS A 37 -7.89 -2.67 1.01
N ALA A 38 -8.84 -1.75 0.91
CA ALA A 38 -10.15 -2.02 0.30
C ALA A 38 -10.03 -2.52 -1.15
N HIS A 39 -9.11 -1.95 -1.94
CA HIS A 39 -8.84 -2.45 -3.29
C HIS A 39 -8.29 -3.88 -3.26
N LEU A 40 -7.31 -4.18 -2.41
CA LEU A 40 -6.74 -5.53 -2.29
C LEU A 40 -7.75 -6.54 -1.74
N GLU A 41 -8.60 -6.16 -0.79
CA GLU A 41 -9.71 -6.97 -0.28
C GLU A 41 -10.69 -7.32 -1.40
N SER A 42 -11.00 -6.37 -2.29
CA SER A 42 -11.81 -6.65 -3.48
C SER A 42 -11.15 -7.64 -4.45
N LYS A 43 -9.82 -7.83 -4.34
CA LYS A 43 -9.04 -8.84 -5.07
C LYS A 43 -8.82 -10.13 -4.27
N GLY A 44 -9.51 -10.29 -3.14
CA GLY A 44 -9.46 -11.51 -2.31
C GLY A 44 -8.34 -11.54 -1.26
N TRP A 45 -7.61 -10.44 -1.07
CA TRP A 45 -6.63 -10.35 0.01
C TRP A 45 -7.33 -10.27 1.36
N LYS A 46 -6.77 -10.95 2.36
CA LYS A 46 -7.25 -10.89 3.75
C LYS A 46 -6.17 -10.26 4.60
N PHE A 47 -6.47 -9.10 5.18
CA PHE A 47 -5.64 -8.52 6.21
C PHE A 47 -6.06 -9.14 7.55
N GLN A 48 -5.11 -9.64 8.33
CA GLN A 48 -5.43 -10.08 9.69
C GLN A 48 -5.91 -8.87 10.49
N ALA A 49 -7.11 -8.98 11.07
CA ALA A 49 -7.47 -8.14 12.20
C ALA A 49 -6.62 -8.61 13.37
N LEU A 50 -5.78 -7.71 13.90
CA LEU A 50 -5.11 -7.90 15.18
C LEU A 50 -6.12 -7.85 16.31
#